data_AF-V5SBT6-F1
#
_entry.id   AF-V5SBT6-F1
#
_cell.length_a   1.000
_cell.length_b   1.000
_cell.length_c   1.000
_cell.angle_alpha   90.00
_cell.angle_beta   90.00
_cell.angle_gamma   90.00
#
_symmetry.space_group_name_H-M   'P 1'
#
loop_
_entity.id
_entity.type
_entity.pdbx_description
1 polymer ?
#
loop_
_entity_poly.entity_id
_entity_poly.type
_entity_poly.pdbx_seq_one_letter_code
_entity_poly.pdbx_strand_id
1 'polypeptide(L)'
;MKHLSEGVRPAREIRGGHVLLAMLAFFGTIIAVDSVLIYKAVSTFGGVENVNAYRDGLAYNQRIAVDEKQAALGWMDRVEARGTPLRLSVSLEDRDGVALARRHVVADVGRPATNRFDRTLKLAEVLPGVYEAAFADAEPGTWVVDLRVSARSEDGAAPDYQVRRRLWIAP
;
A
#
# COMPACT_ATOMS: atom_id res chain seq x y z
N MET A 1 77.37 -29.02 12.81
CA MET A 1 76.04 -29.65 12.84
C MET A 1 75.00 -28.53 12.84
N LYS A 2 74.08 -28.55 11.85
CA LYS A 2 72.92 -27.66 11.61
C LYS A 2 73.18 -26.25 11.05
N HIS A 3 73.06 -26.17 9.73
CA HIS A 3 72.69 -24.99 8.95
C HIS A 3 71.32 -24.46 9.41
N LEU A 4 71.25 -23.18 9.78
CA LEU A 4 69.99 -22.43 9.79
C LEU A 4 69.85 -21.78 8.41
N SER A 5 69.06 -22.39 7.55
CA SER A 5 68.58 -21.78 6.32
C SER A 5 67.33 -20.96 6.67
N GLU A 6 67.50 -19.66 6.91
CA GLU A 6 66.38 -18.74 6.93
C GLU A 6 66.00 -18.43 5.47
N GLY A 7 65.03 -19.18 4.96
CA GLY A 7 64.40 -18.89 3.68
C GLY A 7 63.66 -17.55 3.74
N VAL A 8 64.29 -16.49 3.23
CA VAL A 8 63.61 -15.23 2.94
C VAL A 8 62.53 -15.52 1.91
N ARG A 9 61.26 -15.45 2.33
CA ARG A 9 60.12 -15.55 1.41
C ARG A 9 60.15 -14.33 0.49
N PRO A 10 60.07 -14.48 -0.84
CA PRO A 10 60.06 -13.32 -1.72
C PRO A 10 58.86 -12.45 -1.36
N ALA A 11 59.12 -11.17 -1.07
CA ALA A 11 58.08 -10.19 -0.82
C ALA A 11 57.19 -10.12 -2.07
N ARG A 12 55.90 -10.45 -1.90
CA ARG A 12 54.93 -10.44 -2.99
C ARG A 12 54.70 -9.00 -3.41
N GLU A 13 55.38 -8.56 -4.47
CA GLU A 13 55.23 -7.22 -5.03
C GLU A 13 53.80 -7.01 -5.53
N ILE A 14 53.11 -6.04 -4.94
CA ILE A 14 51.81 -5.56 -5.39
C ILE A 14 52.02 -4.84 -6.73
N ARG A 15 51.94 -5.58 -7.85
CA ARG A 15 51.88 -4.96 -9.19
C ARG A 15 50.59 -4.16 -9.34
N GLY A 16 50.60 -3.08 -10.13
CA GLY A 16 49.42 -2.21 -10.35
C GLY A 16 48.15 -2.96 -10.77
N GLY A 17 48.27 -4.12 -11.41
CA GLY A 17 47.13 -5.00 -11.71
C GLY A 17 46.42 -5.59 -10.47
N HIS A 18 47.15 -5.84 -9.37
CA HIS A 18 46.53 -6.26 -8.10
C HIS A 18 45.72 -5.12 -7.47
N VAL A 19 46.21 -3.88 -7.57
CA VAL A 19 45.49 -2.71 -7.08
C VAL A 19 44.25 -2.46 -7.92
N LEU A 20 44.36 -2.57 -9.26
CA LEU A 20 43.21 -2.45 -10.16
C LEU A 20 42.14 -3.51 -9.85
N LEU A 21 42.54 -4.77 -9.65
CA LEU A 21 41.61 -5.86 -9.33
C LEU A 21 40.98 -5.69 -7.94
N ALA A 22 41.74 -5.25 -6.94
CA ALA A 22 41.21 -4.91 -5.61
C ALA A 22 40.21 -3.76 -5.67
N MET A 23 40.49 -2.73 -6.48
CA MET A 23 39.61 -1.58 -6.67
C MET A 23 38.31 -1.98 -7.36
N LEU A 24 38.39 -2.76 -8.45
CA LEU A 24 37.21 -3.31 -9.12
C LEU A 24 36.37 -4.20 -8.21
N ALA A 25 37.01 -5.07 -7.41
CA ALA A 25 36.31 -5.92 -6.46
C ALA A 25 35.59 -5.09 -5.38
N PHE A 26 36.25 -4.05 -4.86
CA PHE A 26 35.67 -3.15 -3.87
C PHE A 26 34.44 -2.42 -4.42
N PHE A 27 34.58 -1.71 -5.54
CA PHE A 27 33.45 -0.98 -6.14
C PHE A 27 32.36 -1.93 -6.64
N GLY A 28 32.72 -3.08 -7.21
CA GLY A 28 31.76 -4.10 -7.60
C GLY A 28 30.93 -4.63 -6.43
N THR A 29 31.56 -4.82 -5.26
CA THR A 29 30.84 -5.23 -4.04
C THR A 29 29.85 -4.15 -3.60
N ILE A 30 30.26 -2.89 -3.57
CA ILE A 30 29.38 -1.77 -3.22
C ILE A 30 28.19 -1.69 -4.18
N ILE A 31 28.44 -1.69 -5.49
CA ILE A 31 27.40 -1.65 -6.52
C ILE A 31 26.43 -2.84 -6.38
N ALA A 32 26.94 -4.04 -6.11
CA ALA A 32 26.10 -5.22 -5.95
C ALA A 32 25.19 -5.09 -4.72
N VAL A 33 25.73 -4.69 -3.56
CA VAL A 33 24.96 -4.48 -2.34
C VAL A 33 23.91 -3.38 -2.55
N ASP A 34 24.31 -2.23 -3.11
CA ASP A 34 23.41 -1.12 -3.38
C ASP A 34 22.29 -1.53 -4.35
N SER A 35 22.60 -2.31 -5.39
CA SER A 35 21.61 -2.82 -6.32
C SER A 35 20.62 -3.78 -5.66
N VAL A 36 21.08 -4.66 -4.75
CA VAL A 36 20.20 -5.53 -3.96
C VAL A 36 19.29 -4.69 -3.05
N LEU A 37 19.83 -3.66 -2.41
CA LEU A 37 19.04 -2.75 -1.56
C LEU A 37 18.01 -1.97 -2.38
N ILE A 38 18.38 -1.44 -3.54
CA ILE A 38 17.46 -0.77 -4.48
C ILE A 38 16.39 -1.74 -4.95
N TYR A 39 16.76 -2.96 -5.36
CA TYR A 39 15.81 -3.98 -5.78
C TYR A 39 14.83 -4.32 -4.65
N LYS A 40 15.33 -4.51 -3.42
CA LYS A 40 14.47 -4.72 -2.25
C LYS A 40 13.56 -3.52 -2.02
N ALA A 41 14.08 -2.30 -2.00
CA ALA A 41 13.30 -1.09 -1.79
C ALA A 41 12.20 -0.94 -2.85
N VAL A 42 12.51 -1.07 -4.13
CA VAL A 42 11.52 -0.95 -5.22
C VAL A 42 10.52 -2.10 -5.21
N SER A 43 10.96 -3.33 -4.89
CA SER A 43 10.07 -4.51 -4.89
C SER A 43 9.19 -4.61 -3.65
N THR A 44 9.63 -4.14 -2.48
CA THR A 44 8.87 -4.23 -1.22
C THR A 44 8.19 -2.92 -0.81
N PHE A 45 8.69 -1.76 -1.26
CA PHE A 45 8.11 -0.43 -1.03
C PHE A 45 7.61 0.21 -2.33
N GLY A 46 7.01 -0.57 -3.22
CA GLY A 46 6.32 -0.09 -4.42
C GLY A 46 5.03 0.72 -4.15
N GLY A 47 4.88 1.27 -2.94
CA GLY A 47 3.87 2.29 -2.63
C GLY A 47 4.53 3.65 -2.81
N VAL A 48 4.56 4.15 -4.04
CA VAL A 48 4.89 5.54 -4.32
C VAL A 48 3.74 6.41 -3.80
N GLU A 49 3.63 6.54 -2.48
CA GLU A 49 2.99 7.71 -1.91
C GLU A 49 3.99 8.84 -2.10
N ASN A 50 3.76 9.60 -3.19
CA ASN A 50 4.11 10.99 -3.31
C ASN A 50 5.38 11.38 -4.11
N VAL A 51 5.24 11.48 -5.43
CA VAL A 51 6.23 12.10 -6.34
C VAL A 51 6.14 13.63 -6.35
N ASN A 52 5.23 14.29 -5.63
CA ASN A 52 5.08 15.74 -5.74
C ASN A 52 4.75 16.46 -4.42
N ALA A 53 5.69 16.42 -3.47
CA ALA A 53 5.64 17.25 -2.26
C ALA A 53 5.40 18.77 -2.54
N TYR A 54 5.66 19.25 -3.77
CA TYR A 54 5.34 20.61 -4.20
C TYR A 54 3.91 20.79 -4.76
N ARG A 55 3.32 19.76 -5.37
CA ARG A 55 1.90 19.79 -5.80
C ARG A 55 0.94 19.56 -4.64
N ASP A 56 1.37 18.88 -3.58
CA ASP A 56 0.51 18.67 -2.39
C ASP A 56 0.21 19.95 -1.62
N GLY A 57 1.09 20.95 -1.68
CA GLY A 57 0.82 22.26 -1.11
C GLY A 57 -0.40 22.95 -1.75
N LEU A 58 -0.63 22.74 -3.05
CA LEU A 58 -1.80 23.24 -3.78
C LEU A 58 -3.00 22.29 -3.72
N ALA A 59 -2.76 20.97 -3.65
CA ALA A 59 -3.82 19.97 -3.51
C ALA A 59 -4.40 19.92 -2.09
N TYR A 60 -3.74 20.46 -1.07
CA TYR A 60 -4.27 20.54 0.30
C TYR A 60 -5.59 21.31 0.37
N ASN A 61 -5.66 22.49 -0.28
CA ASN A 61 -6.91 23.27 -0.33
C ASN A 61 -8.00 22.57 -1.15
N GLN A 62 -7.63 21.81 -2.19
CA GLN A 62 -8.60 21.03 -2.97
C GLN A 62 -9.12 19.82 -2.19
N ARG A 63 -8.26 19.16 -1.39
CA ARG A 63 -8.68 18.10 -0.46
C ARG A 63 -9.63 18.64 0.60
N ILE A 64 -9.34 19.80 1.20
CA ILE A 64 -10.28 20.46 2.13
C ILE A 64 -11.63 20.74 1.45
N ALA A 65 -11.64 21.28 0.22
CA ALA A 65 -12.90 21.55 -0.49
C ALA A 65 -13.67 20.27 -0.86
N VAL A 66 -13.00 19.14 -1.10
CA VAL A 66 -13.63 17.83 -1.33
C VAL A 66 -14.16 17.26 -0.01
N ASP A 67 -13.38 17.33 1.06
CA ASP A 67 -13.77 16.90 2.41
C ASP A 67 -14.96 17.73 2.93
N GLU A 68 -14.98 19.05 2.66
CA GLU A 68 -16.10 19.94 2.98
C GLU A 68 -17.35 19.61 2.16
N LYS A 69 -17.21 19.28 0.87
CA LYS A 69 -18.33 18.82 0.04
C LYS A 69 -18.89 17.49 0.52
N GLN A 70 -18.02 16.57 0.95
CA GLN A 70 -18.43 15.29 1.52
C GLN A 70 -19.09 15.45 2.89
N ALA A 71 -18.52 16.28 3.77
CA ALA A 71 -19.14 16.65 5.04
C ALA A 71 -20.50 17.32 4.83
N ALA A 72 -20.63 18.14 3.79
CA ALA A 72 -21.88 18.77 3.40
C ALA A 72 -22.92 17.79 2.83
N LEU A 73 -22.58 16.55 2.45
CA LEU A 73 -23.55 15.50 2.11
C LEU A 73 -24.23 14.95 3.36
N GLY A 74 -23.47 14.82 4.46
CA GLY A 74 -23.96 14.30 5.74
C GLY A 74 -24.27 12.80 5.71
N TRP A 75 -23.63 12.05 4.81
CA TRP A 75 -23.85 10.61 4.69
C TRP A 75 -23.25 9.86 5.88
N MET A 76 -23.97 8.84 6.33
CA MET A 76 -23.56 7.95 7.39
C MET A 76 -23.15 6.61 6.78
N ASP A 77 -21.91 6.22 6.99
CA ASP A 77 -21.39 4.91 6.57
C ASP A 77 -21.11 4.02 7.78
N ARG A 78 -21.43 2.72 7.65
CA ARG A 78 -20.99 1.68 8.59
C ARG A 78 -20.34 0.54 7.82
N VAL A 79 -19.16 0.13 8.27
CA VAL A 79 -18.35 -0.92 7.63
C VAL A 79 -18.14 -2.04 8.63
N GLU A 80 -18.54 -3.25 8.26
CA GLU A 80 -18.46 -4.44 9.10
C GLU A 80 -17.94 -5.61 8.26
N ALA A 81 -17.12 -6.48 8.87
CA ALA A 81 -16.85 -7.81 8.33
C ALA A 81 -17.67 -8.82 9.14
N ARG A 82 -18.59 -9.54 8.48
CA ARG A 82 -19.52 -10.45 9.15
C ARG A 82 -19.91 -11.64 8.27
N GLY A 83 -20.44 -12.69 8.90
CA GLY A 83 -20.93 -13.89 8.24
C GLY A 83 -19.88 -14.99 8.06
N THR A 84 -20.36 -16.17 7.65
CA THR A 84 -19.54 -17.36 7.36
C THR A 84 -20.05 -17.98 6.04
N PRO A 85 -19.30 -17.90 4.92
CA PRO A 85 -17.99 -17.28 4.75
C PRO A 85 -18.01 -15.77 4.98
N LEU A 86 -16.86 -15.20 5.38
CA LEU A 86 -16.75 -13.79 5.74
C LEU A 86 -17.09 -12.86 4.56
N ARG A 87 -17.86 -11.82 4.83
CA ARG A 87 -18.25 -10.79 3.87
C ARG A 87 -17.97 -9.41 4.44
N LEU A 88 -17.54 -8.50 3.56
CA LEU A 88 -17.50 -7.08 3.85
C LEU A 88 -18.90 -6.51 3.59
N SER A 89 -19.52 -5.95 4.62
CA SER A 89 -20.83 -5.30 4.58
C SER A 89 -20.66 -3.81 4.82
N VAL A 90 -21.26 -2.99 3.95
CA VAL A 90 -21.25 -1.54 4.03
C VAL A 90 -22.68 -1.03 3.96
N SER A 91 -23.14 -0.33 5.00
CA SER A 91 -24.41 0.39 4.95
C SER A 91 -24.17 1.88 4.72
N LEU A 92 -24.97 2.48 3.84
CA LEU A 92 -24.93 3.88 3.47
C LEU A 92 -26.32 4.50 3.67
N GLU A 93 -26.37 5.53 4.50
CA GLU A 93 -27.57 6.32 4.80
C GLU A 93 -27.26 7.79 4.56
N ASP A 94 -28.26 8.59 4.19
CA ASP A 94 -28.12 10.04 4.16
C ASP A 94 -28.29 10.66 5.56
N ARG A 95 -28.21 11.98 5.64
CA ARG A 95 -28.35 12.73 6.90
C ARG A 95 -29.69 12.52 7.60
N ASP A 96 -30.72 12.16 6.84
CA ASP A 96 -32.10 11.98 7.28
C ASP A 96 -32.39 10.50 7.60
N GLY A 97 -31.37 9.63 7.52
CA GLY A 97 -31.48 8.19 7.76
C GLY A 97 -32.08 7.42 6.58
N VAL A 98 -32.17 8.02 5.39
CA VAL A 98 -32.69 7.37 4.20
C VAL A 98 -31.58 6.55 3.55
N ALA A 99 -31.87 5.27 3.29
CA ALA A 99 -30.93 4.36 2.66
C ALA A 99 -30.50 4.83 1.26
N LEU A 100 -29.19 4.95 1.04
CA LEU A 100 -28.60 5.37 -0.22
C LEU A 100 -28.47 4.20 -1.20
N ALA A 101 -29.59 3.86 -1.84
CA ALA A 101 -29.67 2.78 -2.82
C ALA A 101 -29.12 3.15 -4.20
N ARG A 102 -28.85 2.13 -5.03
CA ARG A 102 -28.39 2.20 -6.42
C ARG A 102 -27.10 3.01 -6.63
N ARG A 103 -26.18 2.92 -5.67
CA ARG A 103 -24.83 3.48 -5.76
C ARG A 103 -23.83 2.44 -6.21
N HIS A 104 -22.78 2.88 -6.86
CA HIS A 104 -21.61 2.06 -7.13
C HIS A 104 -20.66 2.19 -5.94
N VAL A 105 -20.46 1.09 -5.23
CA VAL A 105 -19.63 1.03 -4.03
C VAL A 105 -18.44 0.13 -4.29
N VAL A 106 -17.25 0.70 -4.16
CA VAL A 106 -15.97 0.01 -4.30
C VAL A 106 -15.20 0.18 -3.00
N ALA A 107 -14.61 -0.90 -2.50
CA ALA A 107 -13.76 -0.87 -1.33
C ALA A 107 -12.37 -1.39 -1.68
N ASP A 108 -11.36 -0.54 -1.54
CA ASP A 108 -9.97 -0.96 -1.57
C ASP A 108 -9.58 -1.40 -0.17
N VAL A 109 -9.31 -2.69 0.02
CA VAL A 109 -8.98 -3.30 1.30
C VAL A 109 -7.52 -3.67 1.34
N GLY A 110 -6.85 -3.43 2.46
CA GLY A 110 -5.42 -3.69 2.62
C GLY A 110 -4.99 -3.81 4.07
N ARG A 111 -3.72 -4.15 4.31
CA ARG A 111 -3.14 -4.15 5.67
C ARG A 111 -2.34 -2.85 5.90
N PRO A 112 -2.39 -2.25 7.09
CA PRO A 112 -1.71 -0.97 7.35
C PRO A 112 -0.20 -0.96 7.06
N ALA A 113 0.45 -2.11 7.19
CA ALA A 113 1.91 -2.24 7.13
C ALA A 113 2.44 -2.84 5.81
N THR A 114 1.56 -3.23 4.88
CA THR A 114 1.99 -3.84 3.61
C THR A 114 0.92 -3.70 2.54
N ASN A 115 1.34 -3.35 1.32
CA ASN A 115 0.45 -3.31 0.16
C ASN A 115 0.17 -4.72 -0.43
N ARG A 116 0.83 -5.76 0.09
CA ARG A 116 0.82 -7.10 -0.52
C ARG A 116 -0.58 -7.74 -0.52
N PHE A 117 -1.45 -7.27 0.36
CA PHE A 117 -2.83 -7.73 0.49
C PHE A 117 -3.85 -6.72 -0.02
N ASP A 118 -3.40 -5.69 -0.75
CA ASP A 118 -4.27 -4.66 -1.27
C ASP A 118 -5.12 -5.23 -2.41
N ARG A 119 -6.44 -5.10 -2.27
CA ARG A 119 -7.41 -5.64 -3.21
C ARG A 119 -8.58 -4.70 -3.35
N THR A 120 -9.10 -4.62 -4.56
CA THR A 120 -10.32 -3.87 -4.85
C THR A 120 -11.51 -4.81 -4.83
N LEU A 121 -12.43 -4.60 -3.91
CA LEU A 121 -13.72 -5.29 -3.83
C LEU A 121 -14.80 -4.41 -4.46
N LYS A 122 -15.56 -4.95 -5.40
CA LYS A 122 -16.79 -4.32 -5.90
C LYS A 122 -17.95 -4.87 -5.09
N LEU A 123 -18.65 -4.00 -4.36
CA LEU A 123 -19.75 -4.43 -3.49
C LEU A 123 -21.06 -4.42 -4.26
N ALA A 124 -21.81 -5.51 -4.15
CA ALA A 124 -23.13 -5.66 -4.72
C ALA A 124 -24.18 -5.20 -3.71
N GLU A 125 -25.19 -4.46 -4.18
CA GLU A 125 -26.31 -4.08 -3.33
C GLU A 125 -27.18 -5.30 -3.02
N VAL A 126 -27.29 -5.65 -1.73
CA VAL A 126 -28.09 -6.79 -1.26
C VAL A 126 -29.43 -6.34 -0.66
N LEU A 127 -29.46 -5.14 -0.09
CA LEU A 127 -30.65 -4.44 0.39
C LEU A 127 -30.49 -2.96 0.03
N PRO A 128 -31.57 -2.17 -0.04
CA PRO A 128 -31.48 -0.73 -0.26
C PRO A 128 -30.46 -0.10 0.70
N GLY A 129 -29.40 0.51 0.15
CA GLY A 129 -28.33 1.13 0.94
C GLY A 129 -27.37 0.18 1.66
N VAL A 130 -27.50 -1.14 1.49
CA VAL A 130 -26.57 -2.14 2.05
C VAL A 130 -25.86 -2.88 0.92
N TYR A 131 -24.54 -2.79 0.95
CA TYR A 131 -23.64 -3.29 -0.06
C TYR A 131 -22.75 -4.38 0.53
N GLU A 132 -22.62 -5.52 -0.15
CA GLU A 132 -21.78 -6.64 0.30
C GLU A 132 -20.82 -7.14 -0.77
N ALA A 133 -19.63 -7.55 -0.34
CA ALA A 133 -18.69 -8.31 -1.16
C ALA A 133 -18.14 -9.51 -0.39
N ALA A 134 -17.80 -10.58 -1.13
CA ALA A 134 -17.10 -11.72 -0.56
C ALA A 134 -15.72 -11.28 -0.05
N PHE A 135 -15.39 -11.66 1.19
CA PHE A 135 -14.11 -11.37 1.82
C PHE A 135 -13.62 -12.60 2.60
N ALA A 136 -13.87 -13.77 2.03
CA ALA A 136 -13.75 -15.07 2.70
C ALA A 136 -12.30 -15.47 3.05
N ASP A 137 -11.34 -14.87 2.37
CA ASP A 137 -9.92 -15.14 2.51
C ASP A 137 -9.19 -14.08 3.35
N ALA A 138 -9.94 -13.18 3.98
CA ALA A 138 -9.39 -12.24 4.94
C ALA A 138 -9.01 -12.99 6.23
N GLU A 139 -7.73 -12.92 6.56
CA GLU A 139 -7.21 -13.44 7.81
C GLU A 139 -7.53 -12.50 8.99
N PRO A 140 -7.52 -13.03 10.22
CA PRO A 140 -7.62 -12.22 11.43
C PRO A 140 -6.60 -11.08 11.49
N GLY A 141 -6.97 -10.00 12.18
CA GLY A 141 -6.14 -8.84 12.43
C GLY A 141 -6.71 -7.53 11.90
N THR A 142 -5.85 -6.51 11.79
CA THR A 142 -6.23 -5.17 11.36
C THR A 142 -6.20 -5.03 9.84
N TRP A 143 -7.28 -4.47 9.31
CA TRP A 143 -7.46 -4.11 7.91
C TRP A 143 -7.82 -2.64 7.79
N VAL A 144 -7.42 -2.03 6.68
CA VAL A 144 -7.83 -0.70 6.25
C VAL A 144 -8.76 -0.88 5.06
N VAL A 145 -9.87 -0.16 5.07
CA VAL A 145 -10.89 -0.16 4.02
C VAL A 145 -11.04 1.26 3.52
N ASP A 146 -10.61 1.51 2.29
CA ASP A 146 -10.83 2.75 1.56
C ASP A 146 -12.07 2.60 0.68
N LEU A 147 -13.17 3.19 1.13
CA LEU A 147 -14.46 3.16 0.47
C LEU A 147 -14.58 4.29 -0.54
N ARG A 148 -15.05 3.98 -1.74
CA ARG A 148 -15.37 4.91 -2.81
C ARG A 148 -16.80 4.66 -3.27
N VAL A 149 -17.62 5.70 -3.25
CA VAL A 149 -19.02 5.67 -3.64
C VAL A 149 -19.24 6.66 -4.77
N SER A 150 -19.91 6.23 -5.83
CA SER A 150 -20.27 7.08 -6.96
C SER A 150 -21.67 6.79 -7.48
N ALA A 151 -22.31 7.80 -8.07
CA ALA A 151 -23.58 7.65 -8.77
C ALA A 151 -23.48 6.79 -10.04
N ARG A 152 -22.28 6.70 -10.64
CA ARG A 152 -22.02 5.90 -11.85
C ARG A 152 -20.66 5.21 -11.75
N SER A 153 -20.59 3.98 -12.23
CA SER A 153 -19.33 3.26 -12.47
C SER A 153 -18.67 3.80 -13.74
N GLU A 154 -18.04 4.97 -13.65
CA GLU A 154 -17.11 5.46 -14.67
C GLU A 154 -15.68 5.35 -14.15
N ASP A 155 -14.85 4.58 -14.85
CA ASP A 155 -13.44 4.44 -14.51
C ASP A 155 -12.73 5.79 -14.67
N GLY A 156 -12.24 6.35 -13.56
CA GLY A 156 -11.53 7.64 -13.52
C GLY A 156 -12.39 8.85 -13.14
N ALA A 157 -13.71 8.69 -12.94
CA ALA A 157 -14.53 9.74 -12.35
C ALA A 157 -14.20 9.93 -10.87
N ALA A 158 -14.20 11.18 -10.38
CA ALA A 158 -14.01 11.46 -8.97
C ALA A 158 -15.18 10.86 -8.17
N PRO A 159 -14.94 10.12 -7.09
CA PRO A 159 -16.02 9.57 -6.28
C PRO A 159 -16.83 10.69 -5.62
N ASP A 160 -18.14 10.51 -5.54
CA ASP A 160 -19.02 11.46 -4.84
C ASP A 160 -18.73 11.46 -3.34
N TYR A 161 -18.36 10.29 -2.80
CA TYR A 161 -18.02 10.09 -1.40
C TYR A 161 -16.86 9.10 -1.28
N GLN A 162 -15.86 9.44 -0.48
CA GLN A 162 -14.70 8.59 -0.22
C GLN A 162 -14.38 8.63 1.27
N VAL A 163 -14.16 7.46 1.87
CA VAL A 163 -13.89 7.38 3.30
C VAL A 163 -12.96 6.23 3.65
N ARG A 164 -12.00 6.48 4.54
CA ARG A 164 -11.09 5.46 5.08
C ARG A 164 -11.60 4.97 6.43
N ARG A 165 -11.72 3.66 6.60
CA ARG A 165 -12.13 3.00 7.85
C ARG A 165 -11.12 1.93 8.25
N ARG A 166 -10.93 1.76 9.56
CA ARG A 166 -10.15 0.66 10.12
C ARG A 166 -11.11 -0.43 10.56
N LEU A 167 -10.84 -1.65 10.11
CA LEU A 167 -11.64 -2.83 10.40
C LEU A 167 -10.78 -3.83 11.17
N TRP A 168 -11.30 -4.31 12.28
CA TRP A 168 -10.69 -5.40 13.04
C TRP A 168 -11.44 -6.69 12.79
N ILE A 169 -10.74 -7.71 12.31
CA ILE A 169 -11.29 -9.07 12.15
C ILE A 169 -10.77 -9.91 13.31
N ALA A 170 -11.68 -10.42 14.13
CA ALA A 170 -11.37 -11.29 15.25
C ALA A 170 -10.85 -12.66 14.77
N PRO A 171 -9.98 -13.33 15.55
CA PRO A 171 -9.53 -14.69 15.29
C PRO A 171 -10.64 -15.74 15.45
#